data_AF-A0A0D3JN31-F1
#
_entry.id   AF-A0A0D3JN31-F1
#
_cell.length_a   1.000
_cell.length_b   1.000
_cell.length_c   1.000
_cell.angle_alpha   90.00
_cell.angle_beta   90.00
_cell.angle_gamma   90.00
#
_symmetry.space_group_name_H-M   'P 1'
#
loop_
_entity.id
_entity.type
_entity.pdbx_description
1 polymer ?
#
loop_
_entity_poly.entity_id
_entity_poly.type
_entity_poly.pdbx_seq_one_letter_code
_entity_poly.pdbx_strand_id
1 'polypeptide(L)'
;MTLLISTHSRFELLSEQLSYYSASPMISTIVVTWHNMNIKAPPDARVNGTYIRFESPTTDSLNNRFQPLAYITTEAVFILDDIKLHLQDMHNMFAAWKENKQNLVGASPRWVDGGSSEPGSGGRASAPHNLAYLTQSEASPDKYEGYSLMLTRTMMMHRDYLHLYTHFDQLRSLILSIVAAEFNCEDIGMNFVVNAARSSANPPGADAAPLFVRPLHRIGDFGKMGDTGLHQKKSHTTARTDCLNQMNRAFWQATGQSLPVQTRVIDAMPSSLNSTSTALMQRRYSGLSVRLHDDCMTIERGVDGVHKQGGCSWDLPAQTKYNAYYVPSVH
;
A
#
# COMPACT_ATOMS: atom_id res chain seq x y z
N MET A 1 -7.87 -11.66 8.13
CA MET A 1 -6.75 -10.69 8.12
C MET A 1 -6.92 -9.68 9.24
N THR A 2 -5.89 -8.88 9.51
CA THR A 2 -5.93 -7.70 10.37
C THR A 2 -5.81 -6.45 9.50
N LEU A 3 -6.74 -5.51 9.65
CA LEU A 3 -6.70 -4.20 8.97
C LEU A 3 -6.01 -3.19 9.88
N LEU A 4 -5.10 -2.39 9.33
CA LEU A 4 -4.37 -1.34 10.03
C LEU A 4 -4.77 0.00 9.41
N ILE A 5 -5.24 0.92 10.26
CA ILE A 5 -5.66 2.28 9.87
C ILE A 5 -4.90 3.27 10.75
N SER A 6 -4.29 4.29 10.16
CA SER A 6 -3.77 5.45 10.90
C SER A 6 -4.79 6.58 10.86
N THR A 7 -4.92 7.33 11.95
CA THR A 7 -5.84 8.49 11.97
C THR A 7 -5.25 9.67 12.74
N HIS A 8 -5.36 10.86 12.15
CA HIS A 8 -5.02 12.15 12.75
C HIS A 8 -6.05 13.20 12.27
N SER A 9 -6.88 13.71 13.17
CA SER A 9 -7.93 14.71 12.92
C SER A 9 -8.92 14.34 11.80
N ARG A 10 -9.16 13.04 11.57
CA ARG A 10 -10.05 12.50 10.51
C ARG A 10 -11.13 11.57 11.08
N PHE A 11 -11.82 12.04 12.11
CA PHE A 11 -12.72 11.20 12.92
C PHE A 11 -13.94 10.67 12.15
N GLU A 12 -14.55 11.49 11.29
CA GLU A 12 -15.69 11.07 10.47
C GLU A 12 -15.30 9.99 9.45
N LEU A 13 -14.19 10.21 8.74
CA LEU A 13 -13.63 9.22 7.82
C LEU A 13 -13.30 7.91 8.53
N LEU A 14 -12.69 7.98 9.72
CA LEU A 14 -12.41 6.81 10.54
C LEU A 14 -13.71 6.08 10.90
N SER A 15 -14.75 6.78 11.33
CA SER A 15 -16.05 6.18 11.68
C SER A 15 -16.65 5.41 10.49
N GLU A 16 -16.62 6.02 9.30
CA GLU A 16 -17.09 5.39 8.05
C GLU A 16 -16.27 4.14 7.69
N GLN A 17 -14.94 4.22 7.78
CA GLN A 17 -14.03 3.10 7.55
C GLN A 17 -14.30 1.95 8.53
N LEU A 18 -14.42 2.24 9.83
CA LEU A 18 -14.69 1.23 10.85
C LEU A 18 -16.03 0.53 10.61
N SER A 19 -17.08 1.27 10.26
CA SER A 19 -18.40 0.70 9.93
C SER A 19 -18.34 -0.20 8.70
N TYR A 20 -17.79 0.32 7.59
CA TYR A 20 -17.75 -0.37 6.30
C TYR A 20 -16.91 -1.64 6.33
N TYR A 21 -15.68 -1.57 6.86
CA TYR A 21 -14.77 -2.70 6.86
C TYR A 21 -15.16 -3.76 7.90
N SER A 22 -15.77 -3.37 9.04
CA SER A 22 -16.26 -4.34 10.02
C SER A 22 -17.40 -5.21 9.48
N ALA A 23 -18.08 -4.81 8.39
CA ALA A 23 -19.12 -5.62 7.75
C ALA A 23 -18.58 -6.82 6.96
N SER A 24 -17.26 -6.84 6.67
CA SER A 24 -16.64 -7.98 6.00
C SER A 24 -16.18 -9.04 7.01
N PRO A 25 -16.63 -10.30 6.89
CA PRO A 25 -16.21 -11.38 7.79
C PRO A 25 -14.74 -11.81 7.58
N MET A 26 -14.05 -11.27 6.56
CA MET A 26 -12.64 -11.52 6.31
C MET A 26 -11.72 -10.77 7.28
N ILE A 27 -12.23 -9.68 7.88
CA ILE A 27 -11.48 -8.86 8.84
C ILE A 27 -11.77 -9.38 10.24
N SER A 28 -10.72 -9.85 10.91
CA SER A 28 -10.81 -10.35 12.29
C SER A 28 -10.59 -9.24 13.32
N THR A 29 -9.72 -8.29 12.99
CA THR A 29 -9.32 -7.18 13.86
C THR A 29 -9.00 -5.98 12.99
N ILE A 30 -9.43 -4.80 13.43
CA ILE A 30 -8.96 -3.51 12.95
C ILE A 30 -8.11 -2.91 14.07
N VAL A 31 -6.88 -2.53 13.75
CA VAL A 31 -6.03 -1.74 14.66
C VAL A 31 -5.99 -0.32 14.13
N VAL A 32 -6.43 0.61 14.98
CA VAL A 32 -6.37 2.04 14.71
C VAL A 32 -5.14 2.60 15.42
N THR A 33 -4.15 3.04 14.64
CA THR A 33 -3.03 3.83 15.16
C THR A 33 -3.51 5.26 15.37
N TRP A 34 -3.63 5.66 16.62
CA TRP A 34 -4.21 6.92 17.05
C TRP A 34 -3.13 8.00 17.22
N HIS A 35 -3.00 8.87 16.22
CA HIS A 35 -1.97 9.92 16.22
C HIS A 35 -2.41 11.22 16.91
N ASN A 36 -3.64 11.30 17.42
CA ASN A 36 -4.17 12.49 18.08
C ASN A 36 -3.67 12.58 19.53
N MET A 37 -2.38 12.92 19.71
CA MET A 37 -1.66 12.88 20.99
C MET A 37 -2.36 13.59 22.17
N ASN A 38 -3.13 14.64 21.89
CA ASN A 38 -3.82 15.45 22.89
C ASN A 38 -5.28 15.03 23.13
N ILE A 39 -5.75 14.01 22.43
CA ILE A 39 -7.13 13.51 22.50
C ILE A 39 -7.06 12.05 22.91
N LYS A 40 -7.77 11.67 23.98
CA LYS A 40 -7.84 10.26 24.39
C LYS A 40 -8.50 9.44 23.28
N ALA A 41 -7.86 8.33 22.89
CA ALA A 41 -8.47 7.40 21.96
C ALA A 41 -9.78 6.81 22.50
N PRO A 42 -10.75 6.45 21.63
CA PRO A 42 -11.90 5.67 22.03
C PRO A 42 -11.49 4.35 22.70
N PRO A 43 -12.34 3.76 23.55
CA PRO A 43 -12.08 2.42 24.07
C PRO A 43 -12.15 1.37 22.95
N ASP A 44 -11.43 0.26 23.15
CA ASP A 44 -11.56 -0.93 22.31
C ASP A 44 -13.04 -1.37 22.22
N ALA A 45 -13.44 -1.86 21.04
CA ALA A 45 -14.82 -2.20 20.75
C ALA A 45 -14.91 -3.49 19.92
N ARG A 46 -16.14 -3.98 19.75
CA ARG A 46 -16.45 -5.06 18.81
C ARG A 46 -17.66 -4.68 17.97
N VAL A 47 -17.50 -4.71 16.65
CA VAL A 47 -18.53 -4.35 15.68
C VAL A 47 -18.67 -5.47 14.67
N ASN A 48 -19.87 -6.02 14.48
CA ASN A 48 -20.14 -7.10 13.52
C ASN A 48 -19.17 -8.30 13.65
N GLY A 49 -18.75 -8.63 14.87
CA GLY A 49 -17.81 -9.72 15.15
C GLY A 49 -16.32 -9.33 15.04
N THR A 50 -16.01 -8.20 14.41
CA THR A 50 -14.65 -7.63 14.24
C THR A 50 -14.21 -6.90 15.51
N TYR A 51 -13.01 -7.20 16.01
CA TYR A 51 -12.42 -6.44 17.12
C TYR A 51 -11.81 -5.13 16.61
N ILE A 52 -12.07 -4.02 17.29
CA ILE A 52 -11.48 -2.72 16.99
C ILE A 52 -10.59 -2.36 18.17
N ARG A 53 -9.29 -2.18 17.92
CA ARG A 53 -8.30 -1.82 18.92
C ARG A 53 -7.67 -0.48 18.62
N PHE A 54 -7.51 0.36 19.64
CA PHE A 54 -6.84 1.64 19.50
C PHE A 54 -5.43 1.58 20.11
N GLU A 55 -4.42 1.69 19.26
CA GLU A 55 -3.03 1.84 19.67
C GLU A 55 -2.71 3.33 19.74
N SER A 56 -2.24 3.82 20.89
CA SER A 56 -1.90 5.24 21.09
C SER A 56 -0.39 5.38 21.31
N PRO A 57 0.40 5.60 20.23
CA PRO A 57 1.83 5.81 20.34
C PRO A 57 2.17 7.03 21.21
N THR A 58 3.37 7.07 21.75
CA THR A 58 3.86 8.19 22.57
C THR A 58 4.34 9.39 21.77
N THR A 59 4.49 9.25 20.45
CA THR A 59 4.91 10.30 19.53
C THR A 59 4.13 10.21 18.23
N ASP A 60 3.93 11.35 17.57
CA ASP A 60 3.37 11.37 16.21
C ASP A 60 4.49 11.06 15.20
N SER A 61 4.47 9.85 14.63
CA SER A 61 5.44 9.40 13.64
C SER A 61 4.81 8.43 12.65
N LEU A 62 5.03 8.62 11.35
CA LEU A 62 4.52 7.69 10.33
C LEU A 62 5.01 6.25 10.52
N ASN A 63 6.14 6.03 11.20
CA ASN A 63 6.64 4.69 11.56
C ASN A 63 5.63 3.88 12.40
N ASN A 64 4.76 4.54 13.16
CA ASN A 64 3.85 3.88 14.11
C ASN A 64 2.87 2.90 13.46
N ARG A 65 2.56 3.08 12.17
CA ARG A 65 1.66 2.18 11.44
C ARG A 65 2.24 0.78 11.21
N PHE A 66 3.54 0.60 11.45
CA PHE A 66 4.25 -0.66 11.27
C PHE A 66 4.64 -1.36 12.57
N GLN A 67 4.10 -0.92 13.71
CA GLN A 67 4.43 -1.51 15.00
C GLN A 67 4.02 -3.00 15.06
N PRO A 68 4.91 -3.90 15.53
CA PRO A 68 4.64 -5.33 15.62
C PRO A 68 3.86 -5.66 16.89
N LEU A 69 2.62 -5.18 16.97
CA LEU A 69 1.79 -5.31 18.17
C LEU A 69 1.43 -6.79 18.40
N ALA A 70 1.63 -7.27 19.63
CA ALA A 70 1.49 -8.70 19.96
C ALA A 70 0.10 -9.30 19.68
N TYR A 71 -0.95 -8.46 19.63
CA TYR A 71 -2.31 -8.88 19.32
C TYR A 71 -2.63 -8.93 17.82
N ILE A 72 -1.68 -8.60 16.94
CA ILE A 72 -1.78 -8.83 15.50
C ILE A 72 -1.45 -10.30 15.23
N THR A 73 -2.47 -11.16 15.26
CA THR A 73 -2.30 -12.62 15.22
C THR A 73 -2.55 -13.24 13.84
N THR A 74 -3.10 -12.51 12.87
CA THR A 74 -3.28 -13.05 11.52
C THR A 74 -2.03 -12.90 10.67
N GLU A 75 -1.74 -13.87 9.80
CA GLU A 75 -0.60 -13.80 8.87
C GLU A 75 -0.69 -12.60 7.93
N ALA A 76 -1.88 -12.32 7.36
CA ALA A 76 -2.09 -11.18 6.47
C ALA A 76 -2.44 -9.93 7.27
N VAL A 77 -1.64 -8.88 7.09
CA VAL A 77 -1.94 -7.53 7.54
C VAL A 77 -2.21 -6.63 6.33
N PHE A 78 -3.23 -5.80 6.42
CA PHE A 78 -3.63 -4.89 5.35
C PHE A 78 -3.65 -3.47 5.87
N ILE A 79 -2.80 -2.60 5.32
CA ILE A 79 -2.80 -1.17 5.61
C ILE A 79 -3.68 -0.46 4.58
N LEU A 80 -4.56 0.39 5.09
CA LEU A 80 -5.44 1.24 4.30
C LEU A 80 -5.43 2.66 4.86
N ASP A 81 -4.96 3.61 4.05
CA ASP A 81 -4.73 5.00 4.47
C ASP A 81 -5.46 5.99 3.55
N ASP A 82 -6.38 6.76 4.14
CA ASP A 82 -7.15 7.83 3.47
C ASP A 82 -7.81 7.46 2.14
N ILE A 83 -8.17 6.19 1.96
CA ILE A 83 -8.86 5.72 0.77
C ILE A 83 -10.03 4.80 1.14
N LYS A 84 -10.88 4.53 0.15
CA LYS A 84 -11.88 3.47 0.20
C LYS A 84 -11.63 2.45 -0.90
N LEU A 85 -11.35 1.21 -0.50
CA LEU A 85 -11.32 0.06 -1.39
C LEU A 85 -12.63 -0.72 -1.23
N HIS A 86 -13.28 -1.08 -2.33
CA HIS A 86 -14.50 -1.89 -2.28
C HIS A 86 -14.23 -3.27 -1.65
N LEU A 87 -15.21 -3.82 -0.91
CA LEU A 87 -15.03 -5.11 -0.21
C LEU A 87 -14.63 -6.25 -1.16
N GLN A 88 -15.19 -6.30 -2.37
CA GLN A 88 -14.79 -7.31 -3.37
C GLN A 88 -13.31 -7.18 -3.77
N ASP A 89 -12.82 -5.96 -3.96
CA ASP A 89 -11.42 -5.73 -4.33
C ASP A 89 -10.46 -6.06 -3.19
N MET A 90 -10.88 -5.84 -1.94
CA MET A 90 -10.15 -6.32 -0.76
C MET A 90 -10.05 -7.86 -0.74
N HIS A 91 -11.13 -8.59 -1.08
CA HIS A 91 -11.10 -10.06 -1.16
C HIS A 91 -10.22 -10.55 -2.32
N ASN A 92 -10.28 -9.88 -3.47
CA ASN A 92 -9.43 -10.17 -4.63
C ASN A 92 -7.96 -10.01 -4.28
N MET A 93 -7.62 -8.91 -3.61
CA MET A 93 -6.26 -8.64 -3.14
C MET A 93 -5.78 -9.65 -2.09
N PHE A 94 -6.66 -10.06 -1.17
CA PHE A 94 -6.36 -11.13 -0.22
C PHE A 94 -6.10 -12.47 -0.90
N ALA A 95 -6.91 -12.84 -1.90
CA ALA A 95 -6.69 -14.05 -2.68
C ALA A 95 -5.35 -14.01 -3.45
N ALA A 96 -5.00 -12.85 -4.02
CA ALA A 96 -3.70 -12.65 -4.65
C ALA A 96 -2.53 -12.78 -3.65
N TRP A 97 -2.67 -12.19 -2.46
CA TRP A 97 -1.69 -12.30 -1.39
C TRP A 97 -1.52 -13.72 -0.87
N LYS A 98 -2.59 -14.53 -0.76
CA LYS A 98 -2.48 -15.92 -0.30
C LYS A 98 -1.54 -16.78 -1.15
N GLU A 99 -1.52 -16.54 -2.46
CA GLU A 99 -0.62 -17.23 -3.39
C GLU A 99 0.79 -16.59 -3.45
N ASN A 100 0.94 -15.39 -2.88
CA ASN A 100 2.16 -14.58 -2.94
C ASN A 100 2.51 -14.00 -1.57
N LYS A 101 2.44 -14.81 -0.49
CA LYS A 101 2.50 -14.33 0.91
C LYS A 101 3.74 -13.51 1.24
N GLN A 102 4.84 -13.75 0.51
CA GLN A 102 6.11 -13.07 0.68
C GLN A 102 6.15 -11.70 -0.03
N ASN A 103 5.27 -11.42 -1.00
CA ASN A 103 5.22 -10.13 -1.69
C ASN A 103 4.39 -9.10 -0.90
N LEU A 104 4.73 -7.82 -1.09
CA LEU A 104 3.75 -6.75 -0.89
C LEU A 104 2.72 -6.87 -2.01
N VAL A 105 1.43 -6.84 -1.66
CA VAL A 105 0.32 -6.88 -2.62
C VAL A 105 -0.57 -5.67 -2.39
N GLY A 106 -0.97 -4.97 -3.45
CA GLY A 106 -1.69 -3.71 -3.28
C GLY A 106 -2.36 -3.18 -4.54
N ALA A 107 -3.03 -2.03 -4.43
CA ALA A 107 -3.73 -1.36 -5.53
C ALA A 107 -3.18 0.06 -5.81
N SER A 108 -2.06 0.44 -5.20
CA SER A 108 -1.44 1.77 -5.29
C SER A 108 0.03 1.69 -5.69
N PRO A 109 0.36 1.18 -6.90
CA PRO A 109 1.74 1.10 -7.36
C PRO A 109 2.35 2.48 -7.62
N ARG A 110 3.68 2.57 -7.57
CA ARG A 110 4.47 3.72 -8.02
C ARG A 110 5.67 3.29 -8.85
N TRP A 111 6.03 4.18 -9.77
CA TRP A 111 7.08 3.98 -10.75
C TRP A 111 8.35 4.67 -10.29
N VAL A 112 9.47 4.15 -10.79
CA VAL A 112 10.79 4.69 -10.52
C VAL A 112 11.52 4.81 -11.86
N ASP A 113 12.08 5.97 -12.14
CA ASP A 113 12.94 6.18 -13.31
C ASP A 113 14.40 6.07 -12.87
N GLY A 114 15.16 5.15 -13.49
CA GLY A 114 16.59 4.99 -13.24
C GLY A 114 17.49 5.78 -14.18
N GLY A 115 16.92 6.46 -15.19
CA GLY A 115 17.66 7.02 -16.32
C GLY A 115 18.23 5.94 -17.25
N SER A 116 18.51 6.30 -18.50
CA SER A 116 19.22 5.44 -19.46
C SER A 116 20.71 5.36 -19.11
N SER A 117 21.24 4.16 -18.92
CA SER A 117 22.68 3.94 -18.75
C SER A 117 23.44 4.10 -20.07
N GLU A 118 24.47 4.95 -20.09
CA GLU A 118 25.69 4.67 -20.86
C GLU A 118 26.44 3.56 -20.10
N PRO A 119 26.88 2.46 -20.74
CA PRO A 119 27.60 1.39 -20.07
C PRO A 119 28.91 1.92 -19.48
N GLY A 120 29.03 1.88 -18.15
CA GLY A 120 30.28 2.20 -17.46
C GLY A 120 31.40 1.26 -17.91
N SER A 121 32.38 1.81 -18.61
CA SER A 121 33.61 1.13 -18.99
C SER A 121 34.46 0.89 -17.75
N GLY A 122 34.30 -0.29 -17.11
CA GLY A 122 35.31 -0.82 -16.17
C GLY A 122 34.76 -1.52 -14.93
N GLY A 123 34.57 -2.85 -15.04
CA GLY A 123 34.94 -3.91 -14.08
C GLY A 123 34.74 -3.82 -12.55
N ARG A 124 34.23 -2.74 -11.96
CA ARG A 124 33.82 -2.66 -10.55
C ARG A 124 32.32 -2.43 -10.48
N ALA A 125 31.64 -3.11 -9.54
CA ALA A 125 30.24 -2.83 -9.24
C ALA A 125 30.13 -1.36 -8.80
N SER A 126 29.68 -0.50 -9.70
CA SER A 126 29.44 0.91 -9.43
C SER A 126 28.28 1.06 -8.45
N ALA A 127 28.31 2.13 -7.66
CA ALA A 127 27.19 2.52 -6.79
C ALA A 127 25.87 2.56 -7.59
N PRO A 128 24.72 2.31 -6.95
CA PRO A 128 23.46 2.29 -7.67
C PRO A 128 23.15 3.68 -8.23
N HIS A 129 22.53 3.72 -9.40
CA HIS A 129 22.12 4.98 -10.03
C HIS A 129 21.11 5.73 -9.16
N ASN A 130 21.11 7.06 -9.30
CA ASN A 130 20.05 7.87 -8.71
C ASN A 130 18.73 7.56 -9.43
N LEU A 131 17.71 7.35 -8.63
CA LEU A 131 16.35 7.01 -9.02
C LEU A 131 15.46 8.24 -8.85
N ALA A 132 14.48 8.44 -9.72
CA ALA A 132 13.43 9.43 -9.56
C ALA A 132 12.11 8.76 -9.17
N TYR A 133 11.45 9.25 -8.12
CA TYR A 133 10.12 8.78 -7.73
C TYR A 133 9.07 9.39 -8.67
N LEU A 134 8.19 8.55 -9.24
CA LEU A 134 7.16 8.99 -10.16
C LEU A 134 5.76 8.68 -9.64
N THR A 135 4.89 9.68 -9.71
CA THR A 135 3.45 9.51 -9.49
C THR A 135 2.76 8.88 -10.70
N GLN A 136 1.48 8.51 -10.52
CA GLN A 136 0.66 8.01 -11.62
C GLN A 136 0.51 9.00 -12.77
N SER A 137 0.46 10.31 -12.51
CA SER A 137 0.34 11.32 -13.58
C SER A 137 1.65 11.57 -14.34
N GLU A 138 2.79 11.26 -13.73
CA GLU A 138 4.13 11.46 -14.32
C GLU A 138 4.63 10.20 -15.03
N ALA A 139 4.09 9.03 -14.66
CA ALA A 139 4.30 7.81 -15.42
C ALA A 139 3.58 7.94 -16.79
N SER A 140 4.27 7.61 -17.88
CA SER A 140 3.63 7.45 -19.20
C SER A 140 3.54 5.95 -19.52
N PRO A 141 2.41 5.44 -20.05
CA PRO A 141 2.26 4.03 -20.41
C PRO A 141 3.37 3.54 -21.35
N ASP A 142 3.85 4.41 -22.23
CA ASP A 142 4.84 4.08 -23.25
C ASP A 142 6.29 4.19 -22.76
N LYS A 143 6.50 4.74 -21.55
CA LYS A 143 7.84 5.09 -21.04
C LYS A 143 8.39 4.14 -19.98
N TYR A 144 7.54 3.39 -19.28
CA TYR A 144 7.98 2.55 -18.16
C TYR A 144 7.42 1.13 -18.25
N GLU A 145 8.31 0.14 -18.28
CA GLU A 145 7.97 -1.28 -18.44
C GLU A 145 7.37 -1.93 -17.17
N GLY A 146 7.40 -1.22 -16.03
CA GLY A 146 6.98 -1.79 -14.75
C GLY A 146 6.99 -0.80 -13.59
N TYR A 147 6.62 -1.28 -12.40
CA TYR A 147 6.55 -0.50 -11.16
C TYR A 147 7.40 -1.16 -10.08
N SER A 148 7.89 -0.40 -9.11
CA SER A 148 8.83 -0.91 -8.09
C SER A 148 8.36 -0.74 -6.65
N LEU A 149 7.35 0.11 -6.44
CA LEU A 149 6.90 0.51 -5.12
C LEU A 149 5.40 0.28 -4.99
N MET A 150 4.97 -0.13 -3.79
CA MET A 150 3.57 -0.15 -3.38
C MET A 150 3.36 0.82 -2.24
N LEU A 151 2.34 1.68 -2.32
CA LEU A 151 2.06 2.63 -1.24
C LEU A 151 1.23 2.00 -0.12
N THR A 152 1.44 2.47 1.11
CA THR A 152 0.65 2.16 2.32
C THR A 152 -0.83 2.53 2.21
N ARG A 153 -1.22 3.27 1.16
CA ARG A 153 -2.64 3.51 0.82
C ARG A 153 -3.42 2.21 0.65
N THR A 154 -2.84 1.22 -0.05
CA THR A 154 -3.38 -0.15 -0.15
C THR A 154 -2.21 -1.13 -0.12
N MET A 155 -1.78 -1.56 1.07
CA MET A 155 -0.65 -2.48 1.19
C MET A 155 -1.02 -3.68 2.05
N MET A 156 -1.09 -4.84 1.43
CA MET A 156 -1.21 -6.12 2.11
C MET A 156 0.15 -6.82 2.15
N MET A 157 0.49 -7.39 3.29
CA MET A 157 1.78 -8.03 3.52
C MET A 157 1.69 -9.10 4.61
N HIS A 158 2.73 -9.91 4.75
CA HIS A 158 2.87 -10.80 5.90
C HIS A 158 3.18 -10.01 7.18
N ARG A 159 2.58 -10.37 8.32
CA ARG A 159 2.77 -9.67 9.61
C ARG A 159 4.24 -9.60 10.04
N ASP A 160 5.05 -10.58 9.65
CA ASP A 160 6.47 -10.62 10.02
C ASP A 160 7.24 -9.43 9.45
N TYR A 161 6.73 -8.77 8.40
CA TYR A 161 7.31 -7.53 7.91
C TYR A 161 7.13 -6.34 8.86
N LEU A 162 6.12 -6.35 9.75
CA LEU A 162 6.01 -5.37 10.85
C LEU A 162 7.18 -5.53 11.83
N HIS A 163 7.48 -6.79 12.18
CA HIS A 163 8.64 -7.11 12.99
C HIS A 163 9.90 -6.66 12.26
N LEU A 164 10.13 -7.13 11.04
CA LEU A 164 11.34 -6.78 10.29
C LEU A 164 11.50 -5.27 10.11
N TYR A 165 10.43 -4.50 9.92
CA TYR A 165 10.52 -3.04 9.81
C TYR A 165 11.08 -2.37 11.07
N THR A 166 10.77 -2.94 12.23
CA THR A 166 11.18 -2.42 13.54
C THR A 166 12.43 -3.08 14.11
N HIS A 167 13.05 -4.04 13.39
CA HIS A 167 14.32 -4.64 13.79
C HIS A 167 15.48 -3.65 13.62
N PHE A 168 16.44 -3.67 14.55
CA PHE A 168 17.61 -2.80 14.52
C PHE A 168 18.77 -3.44 13.74
N ASP A 169 18.81 -3.17 12.45
CA ASP A 169 20.05 -3.24 11.66
C ASP A 169 20.34 -1.91 10.98
N GLN A 170 21.45 -1.84 10.24
CA GLN A 170 21.89 -0.59 9.61
C GLN A 170 20.87 -0.03 8.62
N LEU A 171 20.26 -0.88 7.78
CA LEU A 171 19.29 -0.45 6.78
C LEU A 171 17.99 0.04 7.43
N ARG A 172 17.46 -0.74 8.38
CA ARG A 172 16.19 -0.44 9.05
C ARG A 172 16.30 0.77 9.96
N SER A 173 17.43 0.92 10.68
CA SER A 173 17.69 2.11 11.50
C SER A 173 17.77 3.37 10.65
N LEU A 174 18.41 3.29 9.47
CA LEU A 174 18.42 4.40 8.51
C LEU A 174 17.00 4.72 8.03
N ILE A 175 16.22 3.71 7.64
CA ILE A 175 14.83 3.89 7.19
C ILE A 175 14.00 4.59 8.27
N LEU A 176 14.00 4.09 9.52
CA LEU A 176 13.27 4.68 10.63
C LEU A 176 13.65 6.15 10.87
N SER A 177 14.95 6.47 10.77
CA SER A 177 15.47 7.83 10.94
C SER A 177 15.05 8.78 9.82
N ILE A 178 15.09 8.33 8.55
CA ILE A 178 14.65 9.13 7.40
C ILE A 178 13.16 9.41 7.53
N VAL A 179 12.35 8.40 7.84
CA VAL A 179 10.90 8.55 7.99
C VAL A 179 10.56 9.52 9.12
N ALA A 180 11.28 9.44 10.24
CA ALA A 180 11.09 10.37 11.35
C ALA A 180 11.47 11.81 10.99
N ALA A 181 12.58 12.01 10.25
CA ALA A 181 13.06 13.32 9.86
C ALA A 181 12.19 13.98 8.78
N GLU A 182 11.77 13.21 7.77
CA GLU A 182 10.99 13.72 6.64
C GLU A 182 9.48 13.76 6.90
N PHE A 183 9.02 13.01 7.92
CA PHE A 183 7.60 12.73 8.16
C PHE A 183 6.90 12.29 6.85
N ASN A 184 7.55 11.36 6.15
CA ASN A 184 7.17 10.85 4.82
C ASN A 184 7.91 9.52 4.56
N CYS A 185 7.69 8.91 3.40
CA CYS A 185 8.51 7.82 2.85
C CYS A 185 8.48 6.50 3.62
N GLU A 186 7.53 6.31 4.54
CA GLU A 186 7.41 5.10 5.34
C GLU A 186 7.04 3.89 4.45
N ASP A 187 6.24 4.15 3.41
CA ASP A 187 5.90 3.21 2.36
C ASP A 187 7.12 2.77 1.52
N ILE A 188 7.95 3.72 1.08
CA ILE A 188 9.22 3.46 0.38
C ILE A 188 10.12 2.60 1.26
N GLY A 189 10.25 2.96 2.54
CA GLY A 189 11.01 2.19 3.53
C GLY A 189 10.54 0.74 3.63
N MET A 190 9.22 0.51 3.74
CA MET A 190 8.69 -0.85 3.81
C MET A 190 8.97 -1.67 2.55
N ASN A 191 8.92 -1.06 1.35
CA ASN A 191 9.32 -1.76 0.13
C ASN A 191 10.78 -2.22 0.21
N PHE A 192 11.71 -1.40 0.71
CA PHE A 192 13.10 -1.82 0.90
C PHE A 192 13.26 -2.91 1.96
N VAL A 193 12.51 -2.85 3.07
CA VAL A 193 12.54 -3.89 4.11
C VAL A 193 12.12 -5.25 3.55
N VAL A 194 11.02 -5.30 2.80
CA VAL A 194 10.54 -6.53 2.16
C VAL A 194 11.54 -7.03 1.14
N ASN A 195 12.04 -6.15 0.27
CA ASN A 195 13.04 -6.53 -0.72
C ASN A 195 14.30 -7.11 -0.06
N ALA A 196 14.84 -6.47 0.98
CA ALA A 196 16.05 -6.94 1.67
C ALA A 196 15.85 -8.31 2.33
N ALA A 197 14.71 -8.52 2.97
CA ALA A 197 14.37 -9.81 3.56
C ALA A 197 14.35 -10.92 2.49
N ARG A 198 13.80 -10.63 1.32
CA ARG A 198 13.68 -11.61 0.23
C ARG A 198 14.93 -11.82 -0.60
N SER A 199 15.75 -10.80 -0.76
CA SER A 199 17.07 -10.90 -1.39
C SER A 199 17.99 -11.88 -0.66
N SER A 200 17.84 -12.00 0.66
CA SER A 200 18.61 -12.96 1.47
C SER A 200 18.12 -14.40 1.38
N ALA A 201 16.85 -14.61 0.99
CA ALA A 201 16.17 -15.90 1.04
C ALA A 201 16.00 -16.58 -0.33
N ASN A 202 16.27 -15.88 -1.43
CA ASN A 202 15.99 -16.35 -2.78
C ASN A 202 17.23 -16.41 -3.67
N PRO A 203 17.25 -17.27 -4.69
CA PRO A 203 18.22 -17.16 -5.77
C PRO A 203 18.13 -15.77 -6.42
N PRO A 204 19.24 -15.22 -6.94
CA PRO A 204 19.22 -14.03 -7.78
C PRO A 204 18.14 -14.17 -8.86
N GLY A 205 17.16 -13.26 -8.90
CA GLY A 205 16.08 -13.25 -9.89
C GLY A 205 14.71 -13.78 -9.43
N ALA A 206 14.55 -14.28 -8.20
CA ALA A 206 13.20 -14.49 -7.66
C ALA A 206 12.58 -13.12 -7.31
N ASP A 207 11.44 -12.82 -7.92
CA ASP A 207 10.86 -11.49 -7.89
C ASP A 207 10.37 -11.09 -6.48
N ALA A 208 11.08 -10.16 -5.85
CA ALA A 208 10.70 -9.52 -4.59
C ALA A 208 9.86 -8.25 -4.79
N ALA A 209 9.66 -7.81 -6.03
CA ALA A 209 8.90 -6.61 -6.33
C ALA A 209 7.44 -6.75 -5.86
N PRO A 210 6.79 -5.62 -5.51
CA PRO A 210 5.39 -5.64 -5.14
C PRO A 210 4.50 -6.15 -6.28
N LEU A 211 3.33 -6.68 -5.95
CA LEU A 211 2.31 -7.13 -6.90
C LEU A 211 1.11 -6.18 -6.87
N PHE A 212 0.82 -5.58 -8.01
CA PHE A 212 -0.36 -4.75 -8.23
C PHE A 212 -1.55 -5.64 -8.62
N VAL A 213 -2.64 -5.49 -7.88
CA VAL A 213 -3.95 -6.05 -8.21
C VAL A 213 -4.82 -4.92 -8.73
N ARG A 214 -5.26 -5.00 -9.99
CA ARG A 214 -6.16 -3.99 -10.55
C ARG A 214 -7.55 -4.13 -9.92
N PRO A 215 -8.08 -3.07 -9.29
CA PRO A 215 -9.41 -3.11 -8.69
C PRO A 215 -10.47 -3.13 -9.79
N LEU A 216 -11.58 -3.82 -9.51
CA LEU A 216 -12.80 -3.81 -10.32
C LEU A 216 -13.57 -2.51 -10.15
N HIS A 217 -13.58 -1.96 -8.93
CA HIS A 217 -14.36 -0.79 -8.57
C HIS A 217 -13.47 0.46 -8.52
N ARG A 218 -14.10 1.63 -8.62
CA ARG A 218 -13.42 2.91 -8.37
C ARG A 218 -13.02 2.99 -6.90
N ILE A 219 -11.82 3.49 -6.65
CA ILE A 219 -11.25 3.73 -5.32
C ILE A 219 -11.62 5.15 -4.89
N GLY A 220 -12.22 5.32 -3.72
CA GLY A 220 -12.41 6.65 -3.15
C GLY A 220 -11.09 7.17 -2.58
N ASP A 221 -10.65 8.36 -2.97
CA ASP A 221 -9.47 9.04 -2.42
C ASP A 221 -9.91 10.19 -1.52
N PHE A 222 -9.65 10.03 -0.23
CA PHE A 222 -9.92 11.01 0.82
C PHE A 222 -8.62 11.71 1.27
N GLY A 223 -7.47 11.42 0.65
CA GLY A 223 -6.17 11.96 1.05
C GLY A 223 -6.12 13.49 1.00
N LYS A 224 -6.93 14.10 0.14
CA LYS A 224 -7.10 15.56 0.00
C LYS A 224 -8.08 16.19 0.99
N MET A 225 -8.78 15.41 1.82
CA MET A 225 -9.67 15.96 2.84
C MET A 225 -8.89 16.73 3.90
N GLY A 226 -9.31 17.97 4.16
CA GLY A 226 -8.65 18.90 5.08
C GLY A 226 -7.41 19.60 4.52
N ASP A 227 -6.97 20.67 5.21
CA ASP A 227 -5.87 21.55 4.79
C ASP A 227 -4.47 21.04 5.17
N THR A 228 -4.35 19.80 5.66
CA THR A 228 -3.12 19.25 6.26
C THR A 228 -2.57 18.01 5.55
N GLY A 229 -3.10 17.63 4.40
CA GLY A 229 -2.66 16.45 3.66
C GLY A 229 -1.17 16.51 3.29
N LEU A 230 -0.38 15.50 3.68
CA LEU A 230 1.09 15.49 3.49
C LEU A 230 1.54 15.67 2.04
N HIS A 231 0.72 15.22 1.08
CA HIS A 231 0.97 15.34 -0.35
C HIS A 231 0.83 16.77 -0.89
N GLN A 232 0.24 17.70 -0.13
CA GLN A 232 0.04 19.09 -0.53
C GLN A 232 1.28 19.96 -0.30
N LYS A 233 2.30 19.45 0.41
CA LYS A 233 3.58 20.16 0.60
C LYS A 233 4.28 20.31 -0.76
N LYS A 234 4.71 21.54 -1.10
CA LYS A 234 5.33 21.88 -2.41
C LYS A 234 6.54 21.01 -2.79
N SER A 235 7.22 20.39 -1.83
CA SER A 235 8.39 19.53 -2.02
C SER A 235 8.11 18.02 -1.89
N HIS A 236 6.86 17.58 -1.82
CA HIS A 236 6.52 16.19 -1.48
C HIS A 236 7.19 15.14 -2.39
N THR A 237 7.17 15.34 -3.71
CA THR A 237 7.82 14.43 -4.68
C THR A 237 9.35 14.49 -4.60
N THR A 238 9.91 15.66 -4.33
CA THR A 238 11.36 15.85 -4.11
C THR A 238 11.81 15.07 -2.88
N ALA A 239 11.12 15.24 -1.75
CA ALA A 239 11.40 14.52 -0.51
C ALA A 239 11.33 12.99 -0.73
N ARG A 240 10.30 12.51 -1.46
CA ARG A 240 10.20 11.08 -1.80
C ARG A 240 11.35 10.58 -2.68
N THR A 241 11.81 11.40 -3.63
CA THR A 241 12.99 11.08 -4.46
C THR A 241 14.27 11.02 -3.61
N ASP A 242 14.42 11.93 -2.66
CA ASP A 242 15.59 11.96 -1.76
C ASP A 242 15.59 10.76 -0.81
N CYS A 243 14.43 10.43 -0.20
CA CYS A 243 14.25 9.21 0.59
C CYS A 243 14.62 7.96 -0.21
N LEU A 244 14.06 7.83 -1.43
CA LEU A 244 14.29 6.70 -2.32
C LEU A 244 15.78 6.50 -2.57
N ASN A 245 16.52 7.56 -2.88
CA ASN A 245 17.95 7.49 -3.18
C ASN A 245 18.80 7.16 -1.96
N GLN A 246 18.47 7.71 -0.80
CA GLN A 246 19.17 7.37 0.46
C GLN A 246 18.98 5.90 0.82
N MET A 247 17.74 5.41 0.77
CA MET A 247 17.41 4.02 1.06
C MET A 247 17.98 3.06 0.01
N ASN A 248 17.96 3.43 -1.28
CA ASN A 248 18.54 2.64 -2.37
C ASN A 248 20.05 2.42 -2.20
N ARG A 249 20.80 3.46 -1.82
CA ARG A 249 22.24 3.35 -1.53
C ARG A 249 22.51 2.36 -0.39
N ALA A 250 21.77 2.47 0.72
CA ALA A 250 21.93 1.57 1.85
C ALA A 250 21.49 0.14 1.53
N PHE A 251 20.41 -0.03 0.77
CA PHE A 251 19.94 -1.32 0.30
C PHE A 251 20.99 -2.03 -0.58
N TRP A 252 21.58 -1.31 -1.54
CA TRP A 252 22.65 -1.83 -2.37
C TRP A 252 23.89 -2.20 -1.54
N GLN A 253 24.28 -1.37 -0.56
CA GLN A 253 25.39 -1.70 0.35
C GLN A 253 25.12 -2.97 1.16
N ALA A 254 23.87 -3.18 1.59
CA ALA A 254 23.49 -4.34 2.39
C ALA A 254 23.32 -5.63 1.57
N THR A 255 22.89 -5.52 0.30
CA THR A 255 22.43 -6.69 -0.48
C THR A 255 23.18 -6.91 -1.79
N GLY A 256 23.88 -5.89 -2.31
CA GLY A 256 24.45 -5.87 -3.65
C GLY A 256 23.41 -5.81 -4.78
N GLN A 257 22.12 -5.64 -4.47
CA GLN A 257 21.04 -5.67 -5.45
C GLN A 257 20.47 -4.27 -5.73
N SER A 258 19.85 -4.14 -6.90
CA SER A 258 19.03 -2.97 -7.25
C SER A 258 17.58 -3.20 -6.83
N LEU A 259 16.84 -2.11 -6.60
CA LEU A 259 15.39 -2.18 -6.37
C LEU A 259 14.72 -2.91 -7.56
N PRO A 260 13.97 -4.00 -7.34
CA PRO A 260 13.39 -4.77 -8.44
C PRO A 260 12.23 -4.04 -9.10
N VAL A 261 11.99 -4.36 -10.37
CA VAL A 261 10.91 -3.80 -11.18
C VAL A 261 9.91 -4.91 -11.51
N GLN A 262 8.67 -4.73 -11.09
CA GLN A 262 7.58 -5.63 -11.44
C GLN A 262 7.02 -5.29 -12.82
N THR A 263 7.02 -6.27 -13.71
CA THR A 263 6.51 -6.16 -15.10
C THR A 263 5.21 -6.94 -15.32
N ARG A 264 4.63 -7.47 -14.24
CA ARG A 264 3.37 -8.21 -14.24
C ARG A 264 2.32 -7.53 -13.36
N VAL A 265 1.07 -7.89 -13.55
CA VAL A 265 -0.07 -7.35 -12.83
C VAL A 265 -1.14 -8.42 -12.71
N ILE A 266 -1.90 -8.40 -11.62
CA ILE A 266 -3.05 -9.28 -11.43
C ILE A 266 -4.31 -8.52 -11.84
N ASP A 267 -4.94 -8.96 -12.93
CA ASP A 267 -6.23 -8.45 -13.36
C ASP A 267 -7.34 -9.26 -12.72
N ALA A 268 -8.27 -8.56 -12.08
CA ALA A 268 -9.52 -9.11 -11.60
C ALA A 268 -10.56 -9.09 -12.73
N MET A 269 -11.20 -10.24 -12.98
CA MET A 269 -12.26 -10.41 -13.96
C MET A 269 -13.52 -10.90 -13.24
N PRO A 270 -14.58 -10.08 -13.13
CA PRO A 270 -15.79 -10.49 -12.44
C PRO A 270 -16.47 -11.61 -13.24
N SER A 271 -17.00 -12.61 -12.53
CA SER A 271 -17.76 -13.68 -13.19
C SER A 271 -19.09 -13.14 -13.71
N SER A 272 -19.42 -13.46 -14.97
CA SER A 272 -20.73 -13.15 -15.55
C SER A 272 -21.87 -13.98 -14.95
N LEU A 273 -21.55 -15.10 -14.29
CA LEU A 273 -22.52 -16.02 -13.70
C LEU A 273 -22.75 -15.80 -12.21
N ASN A 274 -21.75 -15.28 -11.49
CA ASN A 274 -21.83 -15.03 -10.06
C ASN A 274 -21.08 -13.74 -9.69
N SER A 275 -21.82 -12.69 -9.36
CA SER A 275 -21.27 -11.37 -9.00
C SER A 275 -20.36 -11.40 -7.76
N THR A 276 -20.47 -12.43 -6.92
CA THR A 276 -19.58 -12.62 -5.74
C THR A 276 -18.27 -13.31 -6.07
N SER A 277 -18.10 -13.80 -7.31
CA SER A 277 -16.92 -14.54 -7.74
C SER A 277 -16.06 -13.75 -8.72
N THR A 278 -14.75 -13.80 -8.53
CA THR A 278 -13.78 -13.10 -9.38
C THR A 278 -12.65 -14.03 -9.79
N ALA A 279 -12.38 -14.06 -11.09
CA ALA A 279 -11.23 -14.75 -11.64
C ALA A 279 -10.02 -13.81 -11.62
N LEU A 280 -8.88 -14.26 -11.09
CA LEU A 280 -7.63 -13.51 -11.04
C LEU A 280 -6.69 -14.04 -12.12
N MET A 281 -6.18 -13.16 -12.97
CA MET A 281 -5.27 -13.54 -14.04
C MET A 281 -4.02 -12.67 -14.01
N GLN A 282 -2.86 -13.31 -13.99
CA GLN A 282 -1.60 -12.61 -14.14
C GLN A 282 -1.37 -12.24 -15.61
N ARG A 283 -1.08 -10.97 -15.88
CA ARG A 283 -0.79 -10.45 -17.22
C ARG A 283 0.51 -9.65 -17.21
N ARG A 284 1.08 -9.43 -18.39
CA ARG A 284 2.14 -8.43 -18.56
C ARG A 284 1.56 -7.05 -18.25
N TYR A 285 2.30 -6.28 -17.47
CA TYR A 285 1.99 -4.88 -17.24
C TYR A 285 2.25 -4.09 -18.54
N SER A 286 1.22 -3.44 -19.06
CA SER A 286 1.25 -2.68 -20.31
C SER A 286 1.05 -1.18 -20.07
N GLY A 287 1.57 -0.67 -18.96
CA GLY A 287 1.43 0.74 -18.61
C GLY A 287 0.15 1.09 -17.85
N LEU A 288 -0.05 2.40 -17.68
CA LEU A 288 -1.13 2.96 -16.88
C LEU A 288 -2.49 2.67 -17.50
N SER A 289 -3.37 2.01 -16.74
CA SER A 289 -4.80 2.00 -17.04
C SER A 289 -5.45 3.32 -16.63
N VAL A 290 -6.68 3.56 -17.10
CA VAL A 290 -7.57 4.65 -16.69
C VAL A 290 -7.48 4.89 -15.17
N ARG A 291 -7.38 6.16 -14.75
CA ARG A 291 -7.36 6.52 -13.32
C ARG A 291 -8.64 6.01 -12.65
N LEU A 292 -8.49 5.03 -11.77
CA LEU A 292 -9.60 4.41 -11.02
C LEU A 292 -9.93 5.13 -9.71
N HIS A 293 -9.30 6.27 -9.42
CA HIS A 293 -9.50 7.02 -8.17
C HIS A 293 -10.49 8.16 -8.34
N ASP A 294 -11.47 8.22 -7.46
CA ASP A 294 -12.39 9.35 -7.29
C ASP A 294 -11.86 10.29 -6.21
N ASP A 295 -11.70 11.56 -6.56
CA ASP A 295 -11.29 12.60 -5.60
C ASP A 295 -12.51 13.04 -4.79
N CYS A 296 -12.67 12.46 -3.60
CA CYS A 296 -13.88 12.59 -2.80
C CYS A 296 -14.08 13.98 -2.19
N MET A 297 -13.08 14.86 -2.24
CA MET A 297 -13.25 16.28 -1.87
C MET A 297 -13.94 17.10 -2.96
N THR A 298 -13.62 16.82 -4.22
CA THR A 298 -14.16 17.59 -5.34
C THR A 298 -15.62 17.24 -5.63
N ILE A 299 -16.00 15.98 -5.36
CA ILE A 299 -17.36 15.48 -5.56
C ILE A 299 -18.33 16.09 -4.53
N GLU A 300 -17.90 16.38 -3.30
CA GLU A 300 -18.72 17.07 -2.28
C GLU A 300 -19.03 18.53 -2.64
N ARG A 301 -18.28 19.16 -3.55
CA ARG A 301 -18.49 20.55 -3.98
C ARG A 301 -19.35 20.68 -5.24
N GLY A 302 -19.84 19.58 -5.81
CA GLY A 302 -20.72 19.57 -6.98
C GLY A 302 -22.19 19.73 -6.60
N VAL A 303 -22.74 20.92 -6.89
CA VAL A 303 -24.13 21.46 -6.97
C VAL A 303 -25.33 20.76 -6.28
N ASP A 304 -25.38 19.45 -6.06
CA ASP A 304 -26.63 18.78 -5.68
C ASP A 304 -26.63 18.02 -4.35
N GLY A 305 -25.63 18.18 -3.47
CA GLY A 305 -25.73 17.84 -2.03
C GLY A 305 -26.22 16.42 -1.62
N VAL A 306 -26.36 15.49 -2.57
CA VAL A 306 -27.16 14.27 -2.41
C VAL A 306 -26.45 13.11 -3.11
N HIS A 307 -25.92 12.21 -2.28
CA HIS A 307 -25.23 10.94 -2.55
C HIS A 307 -23.78 11.02 -3.06
N LYS A 308 -22.83 10.60 -2.21
CA LYS A 308 -21.48 10.21 -2.62
C LYS A 308 -21.63 9.12 -3.70
N GLN A 309 -21.23 9.37 -4.94
CA GLN A 309 -21.30 8.38 -6.03
C GLN A 309 -19.94 7.72 -6.27
N GLY A 310 -19.94 6.53 -6.86
CA GLY A 310 -18.71 5.82 -7.23
C GLY A 310 -17.89 5.37 -6.01
N GLY A 311 -16.57 5.57 -6.08
CA GLY A 311 -15.62 5.14 -5.04
C GLY A 311 -15.79 5.84 -3.70
N CYS A 312 -16.52 6.97 -3.65
CA CYS A 312 -16.69 7.78 -2.45
C CYS A 312 -17.89 7.34 -1.57
N SER A 313 -18.80 6.52 -2.08
CA SER A 313 -19.94 6.02 -1.27
C SER A 313 -19.45 5.05 -0.21
N TRP A 314 -19.94 5.18 1.03
CA TRP A 314 -19.73 4.21 2.12
C TRP A 314 -20.89 3.20 2.25
N ASP A 315 -21.84 3.21 1.31
CA ASP A 315 -22.94 2.25 1.30
C ASP A 315 -22.40 0.82 1.25
N LEU A 316 -22.97 -0.04 2.09
CA LEU A 316 -22.62 -1.45 2.09
C LEU A 316 -23.12 -2.11 0.80
N PRO A 317 -22.28 -2.87 0.09
CA PRO A 317 -22.75 -3.70 -1.00
C PRO A 317 -23.74 -4.75 -0.49
N ALA A 318 -24.63 -5.22 -1.37
CA ALA A 318 -25.61 -6.27 -1.04
C ALA A 318 -24.98 -7.59 -0.57
N GLN A 319 -23.70 -7.78 -0.86
CA GLN A 319 -22.90 -8.94 -0.44
C GLN A 319 -21.63 -8.45 0.24
N THR A 320 -21.24 -9.07 1.36
CA THR A 320 -19.99 -8.73 2.06
C THR A 320 -18.95 -9.85 2.04
N LYS A 321 -19.31 -10.96 1.38
CA LYS A 321 -18.50 -12.16 1.17
C LYS A 321 -18.26 -12.34 -0.32
N TYR A 322 -16.99 -12.48 -0.70
CA TYR A 322 -16.58 -12.66 -2.08
C TYR A 322 -15.56 -13.79 -2.18
N ASN A 323 -15.54 -14.48 -3.31
CA ASN A 323 -14.58 -15.52 -3.62
C ASN A 323 -13.73 -15.09 -4.81
N ALA A 324 -12.43 -15.33 -4.74
CA ALA A 324 -11.53 -15.11 -5.85
C ALA A 324 -10.61 -16.31 -6.05
N TYR A 325 -10.34 -16.66 -7.31
CA TYR A 325 -9.53 -17.81 -7.69
C TYR A 325 -8.60 -17.47 -8.85
N TYR A 326 -7.40 -18.05 -8.87
CA TYR A 326 -6.47 -17.88 -9.98
C TYR A 326 -6.90 -18.67 -11.21
N VAL A 327 -6.80 -18.03 -12.36
CA VAL A 327 -6.89 -18.69 -13.67
C VAL A 327 -5.47 -19.05 -14.09
N PRO A 328 -5.17 -20.33 -14.38
CA PRO A 328 -3.89 -20.72 -14.95
C PRO A 328 -3.62 -19.95 -16.24
N SER A 329 -2.39 -19.47 -16.42
CA SER A 329 -1.97 -18.92 -17.71
C SER A 329 -2.03 -20.02 -18.76
N VAL A 330 -2.93 -19.90 -19.74
CA VAL A 330 -2.88 -20.71 -20.96
C VAL A 330 -1.67 -20.22 -21.73
N HIS A 331 -0.62 -21.04 -21.78
CA HIS A 331 0.63 -20.73 -22.48
C HIS A 331 0.45 -20.71 -24.00
#